data_AF-A0A561W004-F1
#
_entry.id   AF-A0A561W004-F1
#
_cell.length_a   1.000
_cell.length_b   1.000
_cell.length_c   1.000
_cell.angle_alpha   90.00
_cell.angle_beta   90.00
_cell.angle_gamma   90.00
#
_symmetry.space_group_name_H-M   'P 1'
#
loop_
_entity.id
_entity.type
_entity.pdbx_description
1 polymer ?
#
loop_
_entity_poly.entity_id
_entity_poly.type
_entity_poly.pdbx_seq_one_letter_code
_entity_poly.pdbx_strand_id
1 'polypeptide(L)'
;MSVIDVPGTELMRVHDLLQRTKELMDSSPIRSMGPVVDTLGQRELEGAAREFEKRWGDGRYVVAKDLEGVRDAAKAVADAFRETDDQTAASLESDGATS
;
A
#
# COMPACT_ATOMS: atom_id res chain seq x y z
N MET A 1 -22.58 25.30 10.06
CA MET A 1 -21.68 24.21 10.46
C MET A 1 -21.10 23.62 9.19
N SER A 2 -19.82 23.86 8.88
CA SER A 2 -19.19 23.08 7.81
C SER A 2 -19.00 21.68 8.37
N VAL A 3 -19.76 20.72 7.85
CA VAL A 3 -19.48 19.31 8.03
C VAL A 3 -18.08 19.12 7.47
N ILE A 4 -17.11 18.84 8.35
CA ILE A 4 -15.80 18.39 7.90
C ILE A 4 -16.08 17.04 7.24
N ASP A 5 -16.09 17.01 5.91
CA ASP A 5 -16.24 15.78 5.15
C ASP A 5 -14.92 15.02 5.28
N VAL A 6 -14.85 14.14 6.27
CA VAL A 6 -13.67 13.33 6.55
C VAL A 6 -13.63 12.19 5.54
N PRO A 7 -12.61 12.12 4.67
CA PRO A 7 -12.51 11.09 3.63
C PRO A 7 -12.03 9.74 4.18
N GLY A 8 -12.49 9.34 5.37
CA GLY A 8 -12.02 8.14 6.06
C GLY A 8 -12.26 6.87 5.23
N THR A 9 -13.39 6.81 4.53
CA THR A 9 -13.72 5.71 3.62
C THR A 9 -12.77 5.67 2.42
N GLU A 10 -12.49 6.82 1.82
CA GLU A 10 -11.58 6.96 0.68
C GLU A 10 -10.14 6.62 1.08
N LEU A 11 -9.68 7.06 2.25
CA LEU A 11 -8.35 6.75 2.79
C LEU A 11 -8.19 5.25 3.05
N MET A 12 -9.20 4.60 3.61
CA MET A 12 -9.21 3.14 3.79
C MET A 12 -9.24 2.40 2.44
N ARG A 13 -9.98 2.91 1.46
CA ARG A 13 -10.00 2.34 0.11
C ARG A 13 -8.63 2.45 -0.57
N VAL A 14 -7.93 3.57 -0.40
CA VAL A 14 -6.57 3.75 -0.90
C VAL A 14 -5.63 2.77 -0.20
N HIS A 15 -5.69 2.66 1.12
CA HIS A 15 -4.93 1.68 1.90
C HIS A 15 -5.07 0.25 1.33
N ASP A 16 -6.31 -0.22 1.14
CA ASP A 16 -6.58 -1.58 0.67
C ASP A 16 -6.13 -1.80 -0.78
N LEU A 17 -6.28 -0.79 -1.64
CA LEU A 17 -5.83 -0.87 -3.02
C LEU A 17 -4.30 -0.97 -3.13
N LEU A 18 -3.58 -0.17 -2.33
CA LEU A 18 -2.11 -0.17 -2.30
C LEU A 18 -1.59 -1.51 -1.75
N GLN A 19 -2.23 -2.03 -0.70
CA GLN A 19 -1.94 -3.36 -0.15
C GLN A 19 -2.10 -4.44 -1.22
N ARG A 20 -3.24 -4.48 -1.91
CA ARG A 20 -3.50 -5.46 -2.97
C ARG A 20 -2.51 -5.35 -4.13
N THR A 21 -2.15 -4.13 -4.51
CA THR A 21 -1.18 -3.88 -5.59
C THR A 21 0.20 -4.43 -5.22
N LYS A 22 0.63 -4.23 -3.98
CA LYS A 22 1.86 -4.82 -3.44
C LYS A 22 1.82 -6.35 -3.48
N GLU A 23 0.73 -6.95 -3.02
CA GLU A 23 0.56 -8.42 -3.03
C GLU A 23 0.62 -9.01 -4.45
N LEU A 24 0.00 -8.33 -5.43
CA LEU A 24 0.09 -8.72 -6.84
C LEU A 24 1.53 -8.64 -7.34
N MET A 25 2.28 -7.60 -6.99
CA MET A 25 3.69 -7.50 -7.34
C MET A 25 4.56 -8.57 -6.67
N ASP A 26 4.19 -9.03 -5.48
CA ASP A 26 4.87 -10.13 -4.79
C ASP A 26 4.46 -11.53 -5.28
N SER A 27 3.44 -11.62 -6.15
CA SER A 27 2.92 -12.90 -6.67
C SER A 27 3.94 -13.63 -7.56
N SER A 28 3.92 -14.96 -7.51
CA SER A 28 4.89 -15.81 -8.24
C SER A 28 5.02 -15.52 -9.74
N PRO A 29 3.94 -15.23 -10.50
CA PRO A 29 4.05 -14.93 -11.93
C PRO A 29 4.73 -13.59 -12.23
N ILE A 30 4.70 -12.66 -11.28
CA ILE A 30 5.20 -11.29 -11.44
C ILE A 30 6.58 -11.14 -10.80
N ARG A 31 6.88 -11.93 -9.77
CA ARG A 31 8.11 -11.80 -8.99
C ARG A 31 9.38 -12.07 -9.78
N SER A 32 9.33 -12.93 -10.81
CA SER A 32 10.51 -13.38 -11.55
C SER A 32 10.16 -13.90 -12.95
N MET A 33 11.06 -13.74 -13.93
CA MET A 33 11.01 -14.46 -15.21
C MET A 33 11.17 -15.98 -15.07
N GLY A 34 11.57 -16.47 -13.89
CA GLY A 34 11.71 -17.89 -13.60
C GLY A 34 12.84 -18.57 -14.41
N PRO A 35 12.79 -19.90 -14.57
CA PRO A 35 13.85 -20.68 -15.24
C PRO A 35 13.98 -20.36 -16.74
N VAL A 36 13.11 -19.52 -17.31
CA VAL A 36 13.13 -19.13 -18.72
C VAL A 36 14.48 -18.51 -19.10
N VAL A 37 15.09 -17.75 -18.19
CA VAL A 37 16.38 -17.07 -18.40
C VAL A 37 17.50 -18.03 -18.80
N ASP A 38 17.57 -19.20 -18.16
CA ASP A 38 18.63 -20.20 -18.41
C ASP A 38 18.29 -21.14 -19.58
N THR A 39 17.08 -21.06 -20.15
CA THR A 39 16.66 -21.88 -21.30
C THR A 39 16.88 -21.22 -22.66
N LEU A 40 17.36 -19.96 -22.69
CA LEU A 40 17.54 -19.20 -23.94
C LEU A 40 18.71 -19.72 -24.80
N GLY A 41 19.69 -20.40 -24.20
CA GLY A 41 20.78 -21.12 -24.91
C GLY A 41 21.73 -20.23 -25.71
N GLN A 42 21.58 -18.91 -25.63
CA GLN A 42 22.43 -17.91 -26.27
C GLN A 42 22.93 -16.94 -25.20
N ARG A 43 24.25 -16.86 -25.03
CA ARG A 43 24.89 -16.05 -23.97
C ARG A 43 24.45 -14.59 -23.92
N GLU A 44 24.23 -13.97 -25.09
CA GLU A 44 23.80 -12.57 -25.16
C GLU A 44 22.36 -12.40 -24.65
N LEU A 45 21.47 -13.33 -25.00
CA LEU A 45 20.09 -13.33 -24.51
C LEU A 45 20.01 -13.66 -23.02
N GLU A 46 20.82 -14.60 -22.54
CA GLU A 46 20.95 -14.90 -21.10
C GLU A 46 21.43 -13.67 -20.32
N GLY A 47 22.43 -12.95 -20.84
CA GLY A 47 22.93 -11.72 -20.23
C GLY A 47 21.86 -10.63 -20.15
N ALA A 48 21.14 -10.39 -21.25
CA ALA A 48 20.05 -9.41 -21.30
C ALA A 48 18.91 -9.79 -20.35
N ALA A 49 18.54 -11.07 -20.29
CA ALA A 49 17.49 -11.57 -19.41
C ALA A 49 17.87 -11.45 -17.92
N ARG A 50 19.13 -11.72 -17.55
CA ARG A 50 19.63 -11.50 -16.17
C ARG A 50 19.63 -10.03 -15.77
N GLU A 51 20.02 -9.15 -16.68
CA GLU A 51 20.00 -7.70 -16.42
C GLU A 51 18.57 -7.19 -16.26
N PHE A 52 17.64 -7.66 -17.10
CA PHE A 52 16.21 -7.38 -16.92
C PHE A 52 15.71 -7.86 -15.56
N GLU A 53 15.97 -9.12 -15.19
CA GLU A 53 15.50 -9.71 -13.94
C GLU A 53 16.01 -8.93 -12.72
N LYS A 54 17.27 -8.50 -12.75
CA LYS A 54 17.86 -7.66 -11.71
C LYS A 54 17.13 -6.31 -11.60
N ARG A 55 17.03 -5.58 -12.72
CA ARG A 55 16.36 -4.26 -12.76
C ARG A 55 14.89 -4.35 -12.36
N TRP A 56 14.23 -5.42 -12.77
CA TRP A 56 12.86 -5.72 -12.39
C TRP A 56 12.73 -5.96 -10.89
N GLY A 57 13.57 -6.82 -10.32
CA GLY A 57 13.61 -7.08 -8.88
C GLY A 57 13.85 -5.82 -8.05
N ASP A 58 14.85 -5.02 -8.42
CA ASP A 58 15.19 -3.76 -7.75
C ASP A 58 14.03 -2.76 -7.84
N GLY A 59 13.47 -2.55 -9.02
CA GLY A 59 12.34 -1.64 -9.23
C GLY A 59 11.10 -2.06 -8.44
N ARG A 60 10.78 -3.35 -8.46
CA ARG A 60 9.64 -3.92 -7.73
C ARG A 60 9.79 -3.75 -6.21
N TYR A 61 11.00 -3.90 -5.69
CA TYR A 61 11.29 -3.65 -4.28
C TYR A 61 11.05 -2.19 -3.89
N VAL A 62 11.53 -1.24 -4.71
CA VAL A 62 11.30 0.19 -4.47
C VAL A 62 9.81 0.53 -4.49
N VAL A 63 9.08 0.06 -5.51
CA VAL A 63 7.62 0.30 -5.60
C VAL A 63 6.90 -0.29 -4.39
N ALA A 64 7.24 -1.51 -3.96
CA ALA A 64 6.62 -2.13 -2.79
C ALA A 64 6.81 -1.27 -1.53
N LYS A 65 8.02 -0.74 -1.31
CA LYS A 65 8.33 0.14 -0.18
C LYS A 65 7.53 1.44 -0.23
N ASP A 66 7.44 2.07 -1.40
CA ASP A 66 6.70 3.33 -1.56
C ASP A 66 5.19 3.11 -1.34
N LEU A 67 4.64 1.99 -1.83
CA LEU A 67 3.25 1.61 -1.57
C LEU A 67 2.97 1.40 -0.09
N GLU A 68 3.87 0.73 0.64
CA GLU A 68 3.75 0.58 2.10
C GLU A 68 3.74 1.94 2.80
N GLY A 69 4.65 2.85 2.43
CA GLY A 69 4.71 4.18 3.02
C GLY A 69 3.43 5.00 2.83
N VAL A 70 2.87 5.00 1.61
CA VAL A 70 1.61 5.72 1.33
C VAL A 70 0.42 5.04 2.01
N ARG A 71 0.38 3.70 2.03
CA ARG A 71 -0.65 2.92 2.73
C ARG A 71 -0.68 3.27 4.23
N ASP A 72 0.49 3.26 4.88
CA ASP A 72 0.60 3.51 6.31
C ASP A 72 0.23 4.95 6.66
N ALA A 73 0.62 5.91 5.81
CA ALA A 73 0.20 7.31 5.95
C ALA A 73 -1.32 7.47 5.81
N ALA A 74 -1.95 6.83 4.82
CA ALA A 74 -3.39 6.89 4.62
C ALA A 74 -4.16 6.33 5.82
N LYS A 75 -3.68 5.21 6.37
CA LYS A 75 -4.23 4.62 7.60
C LYS A 75 -4.07 5.52 8.81
N ALA A 76 -2.88 6.09 9.02
CA ALA A 76 -2.62 6.99 10.15
C ALA A 76 -3.55 8.21 10.14
N VAL A 77 -3.80 8.80 8.97
CA VAL A 77 -4.74 9.92 8.83
C VAL A 77 -6.17 9.48 9.16
N ALA A 78 -6.62 8.33 8.62
CA ALA A 78 -7.96 7.81 8.90
C ALA A 78 -8.16 7.48 10.39
N ASP A 79 -7.15 6.88 11.03
CA ASP A 79 -7.18 6.54 12.46
C ASP A 79 -7.24 7.81 13.32
N ALA A 80 -6.48 8.87 12.99
CA ALA A 80 -6.49 10.14 13.72
C ALA A 80 -7.87 10.85 13.67
N PHE A 81 -8.54 10.80 12.52
CA PHE A 81 -9.91 11.32 12.41
C PHE A 81 -10.89 10.52 13.27
N ARG A 82 -10.84 9.19 13.22
CA ARG A 82 -11.70 8.33 14.04
C ARG A 82 -11.47 8.60 15.54
N GLU A 83 -10.21 8.72 15.97
CA GLU A 83 -9.89 9.03 17.36
C GLU A 83 -10.46 10.39 17.79
N THR A 84 -10.40 11.39 16.92
CA THR A 84 -10.98 12.72 17.17
C THR A 84 -12.51 12.65 17.31
N ASP A 85 -13.18 11.88 16.44
CA ASP A 85 -14.62 11.68 16.49
C ASP A 85 -15.04 10.94 17.78
N ASP A 86 -14.31 9.89 18.17
CA ASP A 86 -14.58 9.11 19.38
C ASP A 86 -14.39 9.96 20.64
N GLN A 87 -13.33 10.77 20.70
CA GLN A 87 -13.11 11.72 21.80
C GLN A 87 -14.22 12.77 21.88
N THR A 88 -14.65 13.30 20.74
CA THR A 88 -15.73 14.29 20.67
C THR A 88 -17.06 13.69 21.13
N ALA A 89 -17.39 12.46 20.69
CA ALA A 89 -18.59 11.75 21.10
C ALA A 89 -18.60 11.49 22.61
N ALA A 90 -17.49 11.01 23.17
CA ALA A 90 -17.35 10.77 24.61
C ALA A 90 -17.52 12.05 25.44
N SER A 91 -16.96 13.18 24.97
CA SER A 91 -17.16 14.49 25.62
C SER A 91 -18.63 14.90 25.62
N LEU A 92 -19.36 14.72 24.51
CA LEU A 92 -20.78 15.05 24.42
C LEU A 92 -21.66 14.17 25.32
N GLU A 93 -21.36 12.87 25.44
CA GLU A 93 -22.05 11.98 26.38
C GLU A 93 -21.80 12.36 27.84
N SER A 94 -20.59 12.81 28.18
CA SER A 94 -20.24 13.23 29.54
C SER A 94 -20.91 14.54 29.98
N ASP A 95 -21.06 15.50 29.06
CA ASP A 95 -21.77 16.77 29.31
C ASP A 95 -23.29 16.57 29.40
N GLY A 96 -23.84 15.62 28.64
CA GLY A 96 -25.27 15.28 28.68
C GLY A 96 -25.69 14.47 29.93
N ALA A 97 -24.78 13.68 30.51
CA ALA A 97 -25.05 12.86 31.69
C ALA A 97 -24.98 13.63 33.03
N THR A 98 -24.54 14.90 33.01
CA THR A 98 -24.41 15.76 34.19
C THR A 98 -25.50 16.83 34.31
N SER A 99 -26.52 16.81 33.44
CA SER A 99 -27.70 17.70 33.49
C SER A 99 -28.98 16.99 33.93
#